data_AF-A0A1Y3QCP8-F1
#
_entry.id   AF-A0A1Y3QCP8-F1
#
_cell.length_a   1.000
_cell.length_b   1.000
_cell.length_c   1.000
_cell.angle_alpha   90.00
_cell.angle_beta   90.00
_cell.angle_gamma   90.00
#
_symmetry.space_group_name_H-M   'P 1'
#
loop_
_entity.id
_entity.type
_entity.pdbx_description
1 polymer ?
#
loop_
_entity_poly.entity_id
_entity_poly.type
_entity_poly.pdbx_seq_one_letter_code
_entity_poly.pdbx_strand_id
1 'polypeptide(L)'
;MGSMLLAVAVIFILAIPLARPETLLPLFPEGIMPILHGFYFSFGFPFGELVLFAVILPFVRKESRRHAGKWLFAMTALSGFLLLAVILITEMTLGPLAGDRRFSLYAVGRLIKIGDFMIGLEAIVGIALIAGCFMKAAVVLYILNYTASRFFGLDDDKPLLPAIAFISFLLSVTMFQSEAEFDEAVTVFWPFIVITVVVFPMLLAALVTLAKRSLGKG
;
A
#
# COMPACT_ATOMS: atom_id res chain seq x y z
N MET A 1 7.49 -1.03 -11.86
CA MET A 1 6.17 -0.37 -11.69
C MET A 1 5.31 -0.47 -12.95
N GLY A 2 5.81 -0.10 -14.14
CA GLY A 2 5.01 -0.19 -15.40
C GLY A 2 4.44 -1.58 -15.71
N SER A 3 5.18 -2.65 -15.41
CA SER A 3 4.71 -4.04 -15.62
C SER A 3 3.53 -4.43 -14.73
N MET A 4 3.46 -3.94 -13.49
CA MET A 4 2.35 -4.23 -12.57
C MET A 4 1.09 -3.46 -12.95
N LEU A 5 1.25 -2.19 -13.33
CA LEU A 5 0.14 -1.37 -13.81
C LEU A 5 -0.47 -1.97 -15.08
N LEU A 6 0.38 -2.44 -16.00
CA LEU A 6 -0.06 -3.14 -17.20
C LEU A 6 -0.80 -4.44 -16.87
N ALA A 7 -0.26 -5.26 -15.95
CA ALA A 7 -0.92 -6.48 -15.53
C ALA A 7 -2.33 -6.21 -14.98
N VAL A 8 -2.46 -5.26 -14.04
CA VAL A 8 -3.75 -4.86 -13.46
C VAL A 8 -4.71 -4.35 -14.55
N ALA A 9 -4.24 -3.50 -15.47
CA ALA A 9 -5.07 -2.98 -16.55
C ALA A 9 -5.57 -4.09 -17.50
N VAL A 10 -4.70 -5.05 -17.85
CA VAL A 10 -5.05 -6.20 -18.69
C VAL A 10 -6.12 -7.04 -18.00
N ILE A 11 -5.91 -7.40 -16.72
CA ILE A 11 -6.89 -8.20 -15.97
C ILE A 11 -8.23 -7.46 -15.85
N PHE A 12 -8.18 -6.16 -15.55
CA PHE A 12 -9.38 -5.34 -15.45
C PHE A 12 -10.20 -5.40 -16.75
N ILE A 13 -9.57 -5.18 -17.91
CA ILE A 13 -10.23 -5.22 -19.22
C ILE A 13 -10.78 -6.62 -19.52
N LEU A 14 -10.01 -7.67 -19.25
CA LEU A 14 -10.41 -9.04 -19.53
C LEU A 14 -11.49 -9.57 -18.56
N ALA A 15 -11.63 -8.97 -17.38
CA ALA A 15 -12.65 -9.32 -16.40
C ALA A 15 -14.00 -8.62 -16.66
N ILE A 16 -14.05 -7.55 -17.47
CA ILE A 16 -15.29 -6.82 -17.80
C ILE A 16 -16.44 -7.76 -18.23
N PRO A 17 -16.23 -8.79 -19.08
CA PRO A 17 -17.31 -9.70 -19.49
C PRO A 17 -17.86 -10.56 -18.35
N LEU A 18 -17.12 -10.74 -17.26
CA LEU A 18 -17.55 -11.49 -16.08
C LEU A 18 -18.26 -10.61 -15.04
N ALA A 19 -18.16 -9.29 -15.19
CA ALA A 19 -18.68 -8.33 -14.22
C ALA A 19 -20.21 -8.31 -14.21
N ARG A 20 -20.80 -8.45 -13.03
CA ARG A 20 -22.24 -8.37 -12.76
C ARG A 20 -22.52 -7.15 -11.90
N PRO A 21 -22.86 -5.98 -12.48
CA PRO A 21 -23.08 -4.75 -11.73
C PRO A 21 -24.13 -4.87 -10.61
N GLU A 22 -25.06 -5.82 -10.73
CA GLU A 22 -26.14 -6.06 -9.78
C GLU A 22 -25.60 -6.50 -8.41
N THR A 23 -24.42 -7.11 -8.37
CA THR A 23 -23.76 -7.55 -7.12
C THR A 23 -23.31 -6.40 -6.23
N LEU A 24 -23.22 -5.17 -6.76
CA LEU A 24 -22.93 -3.97 -5.97
C LEU A 24 -24.13 -3.50 -5.13
N LEU A 25 -25.31 -4.08 -5.36
CA LEU A 25 -26.54 -3.75 -4.63
C LEU A 25 -26.89 -4.85 -3.61
N PRO A 26 -27.46 -4.48 -2.45
CA PRO A 26 -27.73 -3.12 -1.99
C PRO A 26 -26.46 -2.39 -1.52
N LEU A 27 -26.43 -1.06 -1.69
CA LEU A 27 -25.34 -0.23 -1.14
C LEU A 27 -25.53 -0.07 0.37
N PHE A 28 -24.47 -0.32 1.13
CA PHE A 28 -24.40 -0.13 2.59
C PHE A 28 -25.45 -0.93 3.40
N PRO A 29 -25.55 -2.27 3.20
CA PRO A 29 -26.54 -3.09 3.90
C PRO A 29 -26.37 -3.03 5.43
N GLU A 30 -25.13 -2.87 5.90
CA GLU A 30 -24.76 -2.83 7.32
C GLU A 30 -24.51 -1.39 7.83
N GLY A 31 -24.93 -0.37 7.06
CA GLY A 31 -24.77 1.05 7.42
C GLY A 31 -23.35 1.59 7.22
N ILE A 32 -23.02 2.68 7.94
CA ILE A 32 -21.78 3.45 7.74
C ILE A 32 -20.57 2.89 8.50
N MET A 33 -20.80 2.08 9.54
CA MET A 33 -19.71 1.62 10.43
C MET A 33 -18.65 0.79 9.68
N PRO A 34 -19.01 -0.16 8.79
CA PRO A 34 -18.02 -0.88 7.99
C PRO A 34 -17.22 0.03 7.05
N ILE A 35 -17.80 1.14 6.58
CA ILE A 35 -17.12 2.12 5.72
C ILE A 35 -16.02 2.84 6.52
N LEU A 36 -16.32 3.25 7.75
CA LEU A 36 -15.36 3.91 8.62
C LEU A 36 -14.22 2.95 9.01
N HIS A 37 -14.52 1.68 9.25
CA HIS A 37 -13.50 0.64 9.46
C HIS A 37 -12.62 0.46 8.22
N GLY A 38 -13.22 0.36 7.02
CA GLY A 38 -12.48 0.25 5.76
C GLY A 38 -11.61 1.48 5.49
N PHE A 39 -12.07 2.68 5.85
CA PHE A 39 -11.29 3.91 5.80
C PHE A 39 -10.10 3.87 6.76
N TYR A 40 -10.30 3.49 8.02
CA TYR A 40 -9.25 3.34 9.02
C TYR A 40 -8.16 2.36 8.55
N PHE A 41 -8.59 1.19 8.05
CA PHE A 41 -7.70 0.20 7.47
C PHE A 41 -6.90 0.76 6.29
N SER A 42 -7.60 1.27 5.28
CA SER A 42 -6.99 1.79 4.04
C SER A 42 -6.03 2.94 4.31
N PHE A 43 -6.34 3.78 5.29
CA PHE A 43 -5.51 4.89 5.72
C PHE A 43 -4.15 4.42 6.23
N GLY A 44 -4.11 3.37 7.07
CA GLY A 44 -2.85 2.81 7.53
C GLY A 44 -2.12 2.01 6.45
N PHE A 45 -2.85 1.14 5.75
CA PHE A 45 -2.32 0.32 4.66
C PHE A 45 -3.31 0.29 3.48
N PRO A 46 -2.90 0.66 2.24
CA PRO A 46 -1.53 0.92 1.82
C PRO A 46 -1.08 2.38 1.94
N PHE A 47 -1.98 3.34 2.22
CA PHE A 47 -1.66 4.77 2.07
C PHE A 47 -0.72 5.32 3.15
N GLY A 48 -0.76 4.78 4.37
CA GLY A 48 0.08 5.23 5.48
C GLY A 48 1.57 5.03 5.22
N GLU A 49 1.94 4.06 4.40
CA GLU A 49 3.32 3.77 4.02
C GLU A 49 3.94 4.84 3.13
N LEU A 50 3.14 5.74 2.56
CA LEU A 50 3.64 6.86 1.77
C LEU A 50 4.57 7.77 2.57
N VAL A 51 4.45 7.80 3.91
CA VAL A 51 5.37 8.54 4.78
C VAL A 51 6.81 8.06 4.64
N LEU A 52 7.04 6.77 4.36
CA LEU A 52 8.38 6.20 4.24
C LEU A 52 9.12 6.84 3.05
N PHE A 53 8.41 7.24 1.99
CA PHE A 53 9.00 7.97 0.87
C PHE A 53 9.48 9.38 1.23
N ALA A 54 9.04 9.96 2.35
CA ALA A 54 9.58 11.22 2.83
C ALA A 54 11.08 11.11 3.17
N VAL A 55 11.54 9.93 3.62
CA VAL A 55 12.97 9.64 3.86
C VAL A 55 13.76 9.62 2.55
N ILE A 56 13.12 9.26 1.44
CA ILE A 56 13.76 9.16 0.11
C ILE A 56 13.80 10.53 -0.61
N LEU A 57 12.88 11.43 -0.29
CA LEU A 57 12.74 12.73 -0.95
C LEU A 57 14.05 13.57 -1.00
N PRO A 58 14.91 13.59 0.04
CA PRO A 58 16.19 14.30 0.02
C PRO A 58 17.18 13.79 -1.05
N PHE A 59 17.05 12.54 -1.51
CA PHE A 59 17.92 11.95 -2.53
C PHE A 59 17.50 12.30 -3.96
N VAL A 60 16.32 12.89 -4.14
CA VAL A 60 15.86 13.36 -5.46
C VAL A 60 16.72 14.53 -5.93
N ARG A 61 17.16 14.47 -7.20
CA ARG A 61 17.93 15.53 -7.87
C ARG A 61 17.27 16.90 -7.67
N LYS A 62 18.08 17.93 -7.38
CA LYS A 62 17.59 19.28 -7.03
C LYS A 62 16.65 19.86 -8.09
N GLU A 63 16.95 19.65 -9.37
CA GLU A 63 16.12 20.11 -10.50
C GLU A 63 14.73 19.45 -10.54
N SER A 64 14.65 18.16 -10.20
CA SER A 64 13.41 17.39 -10.15
C SER A 64 12.63 17.61 -8.86
N ARG A 65 13.28 18.09 -7.79
CA ARG A 65 12.67 18.28 -6.46
C ARG A 65 11.49 19.25 -6.48
N ARG A 66 11.51 20.29 -7.33
CA ARG A 66 10.41 21.24 -7.50
C ARG A 66 9.12 20.56 -8.01
N HIS A 67 9.26 19.49 -8.78
CA HIS A 67 8.14 18.73 -9.35
C HIS A 67 7.82 17.46 -8.53
N ALA A 68 8.69 17.05 -7.61
CA ALA A 68 8.56 15.81 -6.85
C ALA A 68 7.22 15.71 -6.12
N GLY A 69 6.75 16.79 -5.49
CA GLY A 69 5.45 16.81 -4.81
C GLY A 69 4.26 16.60 -5.76
N LYS A 70 4.31 17.21 -6.97
CA LYS A 70 3.28 17.02 -8.00
C LYS A 70 3.26 15.57 -8.51
N TRP A 71 4.44 14.99 -8.75
CA TRP A 71 4.56 13.60 -9.17
C TRP A 71 4.11 12.63 -8.10
N LEU A 72 4.48 12.86 -6.83
CA LEU A 72 4.05 12.03 -5.71
C LEU A 72 2.52 12.04 -5.62
N PHE A 73 1.89 13.22 -5.65
CA PHE A 73 0.44 13.34 -5.65
C PHE A 73 -0.21 12.63 -6.85
N ALA A 74 0.30 12.85 -8.07
CA ALA A 74 -0.25 12.22 -9.27
C ALA A 74 -0.15 10.69 -9.23
N MET A 75 0.97 10.15 -8.75
CA MET A 75 1.17 8.70 -8.63
C MET A 75 0.32 8.09 -7.51
N THR A 76 0.15 8.80 -6.38
CA THR A 76 -0.77 8.38 -5.31
C THR A 76 -2.22 8.38 -5.80
N ALA A 77 -2.65 9.42 -6.52
CA ALA A 77 -4.00 9.50 -7.08
C ALA A 77 -4.24 8.39 -8.12
N LEU A 78 -3.27 8.14 -9.01
CA LEU A 78 -3.34 7.03 -9.97
C LEU A 78 -3.43 5.67 -9.27
N SER A 79 -2.63 5.48 -8.21
CA SER A 79 -2.66 4.23 -7.41
C SER A 79 -4.02 4.05 -6.72
N GLY A 80 -4.59 5.11 -6.17
CA GLY A 80 -5.93 5.09 -5.57
C GLY A 80 -7.03 4.79 -6.58
N PHE A 81 -6.96 5.38 -7.77
CA PHE A 81 -7.90 5.08 -8.86
C PHE A 81 -7.82 3.62 -9.30
N LEU A 82 -6.61 3.08 -9.45
CA LEU A 82 -6.42 1.67 -9.82
C LEU A 82 -6.88 0.72 -8.73
N LEU A 83 -6.64 1.04 -7.46
CA LEU A 83 -7.15 0.26 -6.34
C LEU A 83 -8.67 0.23 -6.34
N LEU A 84 -9.32 1.38 -6.56
CA LEU A 84 -10.77 1.47 -6.70
C LEU A 84 -11.29 0.61 -7.87
N ALA A 85 -10.63 0.69 -9.04
CA ALA A 85 -10.98 -0.13 -10.20
C ALA A 85 -10.86 -1.63 -9.89
N VAL A 86 -9.79 -2.04 -9.19
CA VAL A 86 -9.60 -3.43 -8.75
C VAL A 86 -10.71 -3.87 -7.79
N ILE A 87 -11.05 -3.05 -6.79
CA ILE A 87 -12.12 -3.36 -5.83
C ILE A 87 -13.45 -3.56 -6.59
N LEU A 88 -13.81 -2.61 -7.45
CA LEU A 88 -15.05 -2.68 -8.22
C LEU A 88 -15.12 -3.95 -9.09
N ILE A 89 -14.07 -4.27 -9.84
CA ILE A 89 -14.11 -5.45 -10.70
C ILE A 89 -14.14 -6.74 -9.89
N THR A 90 -13.46 -6.81 -8.74
CA THR A 90 -13.50 -7.99 -7.87
C THR A 90 -14.85 -8.18 -7.22
N GLU A 91 -15.48 -7.12 -6.73
CA GLU A 91 -16.84 -7.15 -6.18
C GLU A 91 -17.85 -7.53 -7.27
N MET A 92 -17.77 -6.90 -8.44
CA MET A 92 -18.67 -7.20 -9.57
C MET A 92 -18.56 -8.64 -10.07
N THR A 93 -17.40 -9.27 -9.92
CA THR A 93 -17.16 -10.62 -10.43
C THR A 93 -17.44 -11.70 -9.37
N LEU A 94 -17.04 -11.47 -8.12
CA LEU A 94 -17.12 -12.46 -7.04
C LEU A 94 -18.31 -12.23 -6.08
N GLY A 95 -18.92 -11.05 -6.10
CA GLY A 95 -19.94 -10.65 -5.14
C GLY A 95 -19.42 -10.66 -3.70
N PRO A 96 -20.24 -11.08 -2.71
CA PRO A 96 -19.85 -11.10 -1.29
C PRO A 96 -18.56 -11.87 -0.98
N LEU A 97 -18.18 -12.82 -1.84
CA LEU A 97 -16.94 -13.58 -1.69
C LEU A 97 -15.69 -12.75 -1.95
N ALA A 98 -15.79 -11.56 -2.54
CA ALA A 98 -14.66 -10.67 -2.78
C ALA A 98 -13.99 -10.21 -1.47
N GLY A 99 -14.75 -10.03 -0.39
CA GLY A 99 -14.21 -9.68 0.94
C GLY A 99 -13.52 -10.85 1.63
N ASP A 100 -14.00 -12.08 1.43
CA ASP A 100 -13.44 -13.28 2.06
C ASP A 100 -12.14 -13.76 1.40
N ARG A 101 -11.84 -13.29 0.18
CA ARG A 101 -10.64 -13.69 -0.55
C ARG A 101 -9.51 -12.69 -0.33
N ARG A 102 -8.46 -13.13 0.37
CA ARG A 102 -7.24 -12.34 0.58
C ARG A 102 -6.57 -11.84 -0.72
N PHE A 103 -6.72 -12.59 -1.81
CA PHE A 103 -6.22 -12.24 -3.14
C PHE A 103 -7.34 -12.22 -4.19
N SER A 104 -8.30 -11.31 -4.02
CA SER A 104 -9.50 -11.24 -4.89
C SER A 104 -9.17 -11.05 -6.37
N LEU A 105 -8.18 -10.22 -6.71
CA LEU A 105 -7.75 -10.05 -8.10
C LEU A 105 -7.15 -11.32 -8.71
N TYR A 106 -6.45 -12.13 -7.91
CA TYR A 106 -5.94 -13.44 -8.33
C TYR A 106 -7.10 -14.42 -8.57
N ALA A 107 -8.11 -14.42 -7.69
CA ALA A 107 -9.31 -15.23 -7.85
C ALA A 107 -10.09 -14.86 -9.12
N VAL A 108 -10.21 -13.57 -9.44
CA VAL A 108 -10.77 -13.09 -10.71
C VAL A 108 -9.93 -13.56 -11.89
N GLY A 109 -8.60 -13.42 -11.82
CA GLY A 109 -7.69 -13.91 -12.87
C GLY A 109 -7.90 -15.39 -13.22
N ARG A 110 -8.20 -16.23 -12.22
CA ARG A 110 -8.49 -17.66 -12.38
C ARG A 110 -9.84 -17.95 -13.05
N LEU A 111 -10.79 -17.02 -12.96
CA LEU A 111 -12.10 -17.14 -13.61
C LEU A 111 -12.06 -16.75 -15.09
N ILE A 112 -11.09 -15.91 -15.48
CA ILE A 112 -10.93 -15.50 -16.88
C ILE A 112 -10.45 -16.70 -17.70
N LYS A 113 -11.33 -17.20 -18.56
CA LYS A 113 -11.03 -18.24 -19.54
C LYS A 113 -11.55 -17.80 -20.90
N ILE A 114 -10.65 -17.56 -21.85
CA ILE A 114 -11.02 -17.17 -23.22
C ILE A 114 -10.71 -18.35 -24.14
N GLY A 115 -11.76 -19.13 -24.44
CA GLY A 115 -11.65 -20.40 -25.15
C GLY A 115 -10.68 -21.37 -24.46
N ASP A 116 -9.98 -22.18 -25.26
CA ASP A 116 -8.94 -23.11 -24.77
C ASP A 116 -7.52 -22.50 -24.75
N PHE A 117 -7.35 -21.27 -25.24
CA PHE A 117 -6.03 -20.66 -25.47
C PHE A 117 -5.52 -19.78 -24.32
N MET A 118 -6.40 -19.07 -23.60
CA MET A 118 -5.99 -18.22 -22.47
C MET A 118 -6.52 -18.79 -21.15
N ILE A 119 -5.65 -19.57 -20.52
CA ILE A 119 -5.79 -20.14 -19.18
C ILE A 119 -4.56 -19.70 -18.37
N GLY A 120 -4.68 -19.45 -17.07
CA GLY A 120 -3.53 -19.17 -16.22
C GLY A 120 -3.18 -17.69 -16.02
N LEU A 121 -4.12 -16.76 -16.27
CA LEU A 121 -3.90 -15.33 -16.04
C LEU A 121 -3.62 -14.98 -14.57
N GLU A 122 -4.03 -15.84 -13.64
CA GLU A 122 -3.72 -15.74 -12.22
C GLU A 122 -2.20 -15.77 -11.95
N ALA A 123 -1.41 -16.44 -12.80
CA ALA A 123 0.05 -16.46 -12.67
C ALA A 123 0.65 -15.05 -12.86
N ILE A 124 0.11 -14.26 -13.79
CA ILE A 124 0.56 -12.88 -14.02
C ILE A 124 0.28 -12.01 -12.78
N VAL A 125 -0.90 -12.18 -12.18
CA VAL A 125 -1.26 -11.51 -10.92
C VAL A 125 -0.26 -11.90 -9.82
N GLY A 126 -0.01 -13.20 -9.65
CA GLY A 126 0.89 -13.72 -8.63
C GLY A 126 2.30 -13.18 -8.77
N ILE A 127 2.87 -13.19 -9.98
CA ILE A 127 4.20 -12.64 -10.26
C ILE A 127 4.24 -11.14 -9.97
N ALA A 128 3.20 -10.39 -10.36
CA ALA A 128 3.11 -8.95 -10.08
C ALA A 128 3.07 -8.66 -8.58
N LEU A 129 2.31 -9.43 -7.79
CA LEU A 129 2.23 -9.28 -6.34
C LEU A 129 3.57 -9.61 -5.67
N ILE A 130 4.22 -10.72 -6.04
CA ILE A 130 5.53 -11.11 -5.50
C ILE A 130 6.58 -10.05 -5.80
N ALA A 131 6.65 -9.58 -7.05
CA ALA A 131 7.58 -8.52 -7.43
C ALA A 131 7.30 -7.20 -6.70
N GLY A 132 6.02 -6.92 -6.38
CA GLY A 132 5.60 -5.73 -5.65
C GLY A 132 6.04 -5.77 -4.20
N CYS A 133 5.78 -6.89 -3.54
CA CYS A 133 6.24 -7.16 -2.17
C CYS A 133 7.76 -7.12 -2.07
N PHE A 134 8.48 -7.71 -3.04
CA PHE A 134 9.95 -7.67 -3.08
C PHE A 134 10.49 -6.25 -3.21
N MET A 135 9.96 -5.45 -4.16
CA MET A 135 10.36 -4.06 -4.33
C MET A 135 10.08 -3.25 -3.06
N LYS A 136 8.91 -3.42 -2.46
CA LYS A 136 8.55 -2.75 -1.21
C LYS A 136 9.52 -3.14 -0.09
N ALA A 137 9.79 -4.42 0.10
CA ALA A 137 10.72 -4.90 1.13
C ALA A 137 12.13 -4.33 0.94
N ALA A 138 12.63 -4.28 -0.30
CA ALA A 138 13.94 -3.67 -0.60
C ALA A 138 13.99 -2.18 -0.24
N VAL A 139 12.95 -1.42 -0.58
CA VAL A 139 12.84 0.00 -0.25
C VAL A 139 12.79 0.23 1.26
N VAL A 140 11.96 -0.53 1.98
CA VAL A 140 11.83 -0.42 3.44
C VAL A 140 13.12 -0.81 4.15
N LEU A 141 13.80 -1.87 3.68
CA LEU A 141 15.09 -2.29 4.22
C LEU A 141 16.17 -1.22 4.03
N TYR A 142 16.20 -0.55 2.88
CA TYR A 142 17.09 0.58 2.64
C TYR A 142 16.79 1.75 3.59
N ILE A 143 15.51 2.11 3.75
CA ILE A 143 15.10 3.18 4.67
C ILE A 143 15.49 2.84 6.10
N LEU A 144 15.31 1.58 6.53
CA LEU A 144 15.68 1.11 7.85
C LEU A 144 17.19 1.22 8.07
N ASN A 145 18.01 0.80 7.09
CA ASN A 145 19.47 0.93 7.16
C ASN A 145 19.92 2.39 7.27
N TYR A 146 19.37 3.25 6.40
CA TYR A 146 19.69 4.69 6.38
C TYR A 146 19.29 5.40 7.69
N THR A 147 18.12 5.07 8.22
CA THR A 147 17.62 5.69 9.46
C THR A 147 18.41 5.18 10.67
N ALA A 148 18.73 3.88 10.70
CA ALA A 148 19.53 3.28 11.77
C ALA A 148 20.96 3.84 11.79
N SER A 149 21.63 3.95 10.64
CA SER A 149 22.99 4.50 10.57
C SER A 149 23.04 5.94 11.07
N ARG A 150 22.06 6.76 10.70
CA ARG A 150 21.89 8.13 11.21
C ARG A 150 21.62 8.18 12.71
N PHE A 151 20.81 7.26 13.23
CA PHE A 151 20.47 7.21 14.65
C PHE A 151 21.69 6.83 15.51
N PHE A 152 22.51 5.90 15.03
CA PHE A 152 23.74 5.47 15.71
C PHE A 152 24.98 6.31 15.39
N GLY A 153 24.86 7.31 14.50
CA GLY A 153 25.99 8.18 14.11
C GLY A 153 27.09 7.45 13.34
N LEU A 154 26.73 6.45 12.54
CA LEU A 154 27.67 5.66 11.75
C LEU A 154 28.01 6.37 10.43
N ASP A 155 29.30 6.48 10.12
CA ASP A 155 29.79 7.10 8.87
C ASP A 155 29.66 6.17 7.65
N ASP A 156 29.75 4.85 7.85
CA ASP A 156 29.52 3.83 6.81
C ASP A 156 28.39 2.88 7.23
N ASP A 157 27.35 2.80 6.40
CA ASP A 157 26.15 2.01 6.63
C ASP A 157 26.16 0.66 5.90
N LYS A 158 27.17 0.39 5.06
CA LYS A 158 27.35 -0.88 4.36
C LYS A 158 27.50 -2.10 5.28
N PRO A 159 28.26 -2.07 6.39
CA PRO A 159 28.38 -3.23 7.26
C PRO A 159 27.11 -3.49 8.08
N LEU A 160 26.25 -2.47 8.26
CA LEU A 160 25.01 -2.58 9.02
C LEU A 160 23.90 -3.29 8.23
N LEU A 161 23.86 -3.08 6.92
CA LEU A 161 22.85 -3.64 6.03
C LEU A 161 22.68 -5.16 6.14
N PRO A 162 23.74 -6.01 6.08
CA PRO A 162 23.58 -7.45 6.19
C PRO A 162 23.04 -7.88 7.57
N ALA A 163 23.41 -7.18 8.65
CA ALA A 163 22.88 -7.46 9.98
C ALA A 163 21.38 -7.16 10.07
N ILE A 164 20.96 -5.99 9.57
CA ILE A 164 19.53 -5.60 9.53
C ILE A 164 18.74 -6.57 8.63
N ALA A 165 19.29 -6.95 7.47
CA ALA A 165 18.66 -7.90 6.57
C ALA A 165 18.46 -9.27 7.24
N PHE A 166 19.48 -9.75 7.96
CA PHE A 166 19.41 -11.02 8.66
C PHE A 166 18.40 -10.98 9.82
N ILE A 167 18.39 -9.92 10.62
CA ILE A 167 17.38 -9.72 11.68
C ILE A 167 15.97 -9.66 11.09
N SER A 168 15.79 -8.93 9.99
CA SER A 168 14.50 -8.82 9.30
C SER A 168 14.03 -10.17 8.77
N PHE A 169 14.94 -10.99 8.25
CA PHE A 169 14.66 -12.36 7.83
C PHE A 169 14.22 -13.24 9.01
N LEU A 170 14.93 -13.20 10.14
CA LEU A 170 14.55 -13.95 11.34
C LEU A 170 13.17 -13.53 11.87
N LEU A 171 12.90 -12.21 11.91
CA LEU A 171 11.59 -11.68 12.27
C LEU A 171 10.50 -12.16 11.31
N SER A 172 10.77 -12.21 10.00
CA SER A 172 9.77 -12.68 9.03
C SER A 172 9.26 -14.11 9.29
N VAL A 173 10.09 -14.95 9.93
CA VAL A 173 9.75 -16.35 10.26
C VAL A 173 9.14 -16.49 11.66
N THR A 174 9.46 -15.57 12.58
CA THR A 174 9.14 -15.72 14.01
C THR A 174 8.08 -14.74 14.53
N MET A 175 7.86 -13.62 13.83
CA MET A 175 7.08 -12.49 14.31
C MET A 175 5.58 -12.78 14.42
N PHE A 176 5.05 -13.69 13.59
CA PHE A 176 3.63 -14.05 13.60
C PHE A 176 3.48 -15.57 13.66
N GLN A 177 2.67 -16.05 14.60
CA GLN A 177 2.41 -17.47 14.82
C GLN A 177 1.23 -17.98 13.98
N SER A 178 0.37 -17.08 13.50
CA SER A 178 -0.77 -17.41 12.67
C SER A 178 -1.06 -16.33 11.63
N GLU A 179 -1.80 -16.71 10.59
CA GLU A 179 -2.25 -15.74 9.58
C GLU A 179 -3.20 -14.69 10.16
N ALA A 180 -4.02 -15.07 11.15
CA ALA A 180 -4.95 -14.15 11.80
C ALA A 180 -4.21 -13.06 12.58
N GLU A 181 -3.12 -13.43 13.27
CA GLU A 181 -2.28 -12.48 14.00
C GLU A 181 -1.61 -11.47 13.05
N PHE A 182 -1.15 -11.94 11.89
CA PHE A 182 -0.64 -11.05 10.85
C PHE A 182 -1.71 -10.08 10.33
N ASP A 183 -2.93 -10.57 10.09
CA ASP A 183 -4.02 -9.75 9.58
C ASP A 183 -4.41 -8.68 10.61
N GLU A 184 -4.51 -9.03 11.89
CA GLU A 184 -4.75 -8.07 12.97
C GLU A 184 -3.62 -7.03 13.08
N ALA A 185 -2.35 -7.46 12.99
CA ALA A 185 -1.20 -6.56 13.00
C ALA A 185 -1.26 -5.50 11.88
N VAL A 186 -1.67 -5.91 10.67
CA VAL A 186 -1.76 -5.01 9.52
C VAL A 186 -3.03 -4.17 9.54
N THR A 187 -4.16 -4.71 10.01
CA THR A 187 -5.46 -4.05 9.94
C THR A 187 -5.78 -3.15 11.13
N VAL A 188 -5.25 -3.46 12.30
CA VAL A 188 -5.55 -2.76 13.56
C VAL A 188 -4.34 -1.97 14.05
N PHE A 189 -3.21 -2.65 14.26
CA PHE A 189 -2.04 -2.07 14.90
C PHE A 189 -1.27 -1.12 13.98
N TRP A 190 -1.09 -1.49 12.71
CA TRP A 190 -0.32 -0.66 11.78
C TRP A 190 -0.96 0.72 11.53
N PRO A 191 -2.27 0.84 11.24
CA PRO A 191 -2.90 2.16 11.12
C PRO A 191 -2.81 2.98 12.40
N PHE A 192 -2.92 2.35 13.57
CA PHE A 192 -2.76 3.01 14.86
C PHE A 192 -1.36 3.62 15.01
N ILE A 193 -0.31 2.88 14.65
CA ILE A 193 1.07 3.36 14.66
C ILE A 193 1.24 4.53 13.68
N VAL A 194 0.73 4.41 12.45
CA VAL A 194 0.81 5.50 11.46
C VAL A 194 0.13 6.76 11.99
N ILE A 195 -1.07 6.66 12.56
CA ILE A 195 -1.78 7.82 13.11
C ILE A 195 -0.98 8.45 14.26
N THR A 196 -0.46 7.64 15.17
CA THR A 196 0.20 8.13 16.38
C THR A 196 1.59 8.69 16.10
N VAL A 197 2.38 8.04 15.24
CA VAL A 197 3.79 8.39 14.98
C VAL A 197 3.93 9.39 13.84
N VAL A 198 3.00 9.40 12.89
CA VAL A 198 3.08 10.26 11.70
C VAL A 198 2.08 11.40 11.77
N VAL A 199 0.79 11.07 11.86
CA VAL A 199 -0.27 12.08 11.74
C VAL A 199 -0.24 13.04 12.90
N PHE A 200 -0.14 12.54 14.14
CA PHE A 200 -0.18 13.37 15.33
C PHE A 200 0.99 14.38 15.40
N PRO A 201 2.28 14.00 15.18
CA PRO A 201 3.37 14.96 15.10
C PRO A 201 3.24 15.94 13.92
N MET A 202 2.75 15.50 12.77
CA MET A 202 2.53 16.39 11.62
C MET A 202 1.44 17.43 11.91
N LEU A 203 0.34 17.04 12.57
CA LEU A 203 -0.71 17.95 12.99
C LEU A 203 -0.20 18.96 14.04
N LEU A 204 0.56 18.49 15.03
CA LEU A 204 1.17 19.39 16.03
C LEU A 204 2.13 20.39 15.38
N ALA A 205 2.99 19.94 14.46
CA ALA A 205 3.90 20.81 13.72
C ALA A 205 3.13 21.85 12.90
N ALA A 206 2.03 21.46 12.25
CA ALA A 206 1.16 22.38 11.51
C ALA A 206 0.51 23.42 12.44
N LEU A 207 -0.05 22.98 13.57
CA LEU A 207 -0.67 23.86 14.57
C LEU A 207 0.33 24.86 15.15
N VAL A 208 1.53 24.41 15.54
CA VAL A 208 2.59 25.29 16.05
C VAL A 208 3.01 26.31 15.00
N THR A 209 3.11 25.90 13.73
CA THR A 209 3.46 26.81 12.62
C THR A 209 2.39 27.86 12.37
N LEU A 210 1.11 27.46 12.42
CA LEU A 210 -0.03 28.37 12.30
C LEU A 210 -0.11 29.35 13.48
N ALA A 211 0.09 28.87 14.71
CA ALA A 211 0.12 29.69 15.91
C ALA A 211 1.26 30.72 15.86
N LYS A 212 2.47 30.32 15.47
CA LYS A 212 3.61 31.24 15.28
C LYS A 212 3.34 32.29 14.20
N ARG A 213 2.67 31.92 13.09
CA ARG A 213 2.25 32.89 12.05
C ARG A 213 1.18 33.87 12.54
N SER A 214 0.32 33.46 13.47
CA SER A 214 -0.66 34.35 14.10
C SER A 214 -0.02 35.31 15.10
N LEU A 215 1.00 34.85 15.83
CA LEU A 215 1.71 35.64 16.85
C LEU A 215 2.77 36.58 16.26
N GLY A 216 3.38 36.25 15.11
CA GLY A 216 4.35 37.10 14.41
C GLY A 216 3.73 38.17 13.49
N LYS A 217 2.42 38.40 13.59
CA LYS A 217 1.69 39.48 12.90
C LYS A 217 1.28 40.63 13.84
N GLY A 218 1.85 40.69 15.05
CA GLY A 218 1.75 41.81 15.98
C GLY A 218 2.97 42.71 15.91
#